data_AF-A0A6B4JIZ2-F1
#
_entry.id   AF-A0A6B4JIZ2-F1
#
_cell.length_a   1.000
_cell.length_b   1.000
_cell.length_c   1.000
_cell.angle_alpha   90.00
_cell.angle_beta   90.00
_cell.angle_gamma   90.00
#
_symmetry.space_group_name_H-M   'P 1'
#
loop_
_entity.id
_entity.type
_entity.pdbx_description
1 polymer ?
#
loop_
_entity_poly.entity_id
_entity_poly.type
_entity_poly.pdbx_seq_one_letter_code
_entity_poly.pdbx_strand_id
1 'polypeptide(L)'
;MNKNVYAKIPNIIMGVNTHIENENGNNIYTNEGSILDIVKDDKVIKVVYELIVGTNFRGLCVISLEDLIINCGYPVNKDNKISFTKLLIAMSENEFISLDKIDFKPKDILHIETDKLTEGCIEGYTVLEEKELDIINKKFSDNRERNTNLKGYLFIKQMVHKRKDNTNSGLTYELETQSKVMDYKYIAKFTGIKDITKCIKSLKELEMINYDNFIEYPIGEPQKKMDSKNIYVVRALEDNWDVELMNEELKIALKQYKNERKNKGFVVATEYKNNNKKINGLKGQIQKQKNENKDTTILEEKLKNDSNAFKDNTTKHKGIRKSCSCMEEDYFEFCRQVKKKDDKAIDDSIQEAINNVKVVKVKKKKDKKYVYQSRIIDEYTDAELNDLLSIN
;
A
#
# COMPACT_ATOMS: atom_id res chain seq x y z
N MET A 1 26.93 12.76 -3.00
CA MET A 1 26.60 11.49 -3.70
C MET A 1 26.19 10.49 -2.63
N ASN A 2 24.90 10.47 -2.23
CA ASN A 2 24.39 9.34 -1.45
C ASN A 2 24.07 8.25 -2.46
N LYS A 3 24.91 7.22 -2.55
CA LYS A 3 24.46 5.97 -3.17
C LYS A 3 23.27 5.51 -2.34
N ASN A 4 22.11 5.31 -2.96
CA ASN A 4 20.97 4.69 -2.28
C ASN A 4 21.48 3.35 -1.72
N VAL A 5 21.53 3.20 -0.40
CA VAL A 5 21.88 1.92 0.23
C VAL A 5 20.64 1.04 0.12
N TYR A 6 20.80 -0.14 -0.46
CA TYR A 6 19.72 -1.10 -0.64
C TYR A 6 20.24 -2.53 -0.53
N ALA A 7 19.33 -3.45 -0.22
CA ALA A 7 19.59 -4.88 -0.28
C ALA A 7 18.66 -5.54 -1.30
N LYS A 8 19.18 -6.53 -2.01
CA LYS A 8 18.35 -7.46 -2.81
C LYS A 8 17.92 -8.60 -1.90
N ILE A 9 16.73 -8.50 -1.31
CA ILE A 9 16.22 -9.55 -0.42
C ILE A 9 15.76 -10.72 -1.28
N PRO A 10 16.31 -11.93 -1.09
CA PRO A 10 15.90 -13.10 -1.87
C PRO A 10 14.42 -13.42 -1.64
N ASN A 11 13.70 -13.76 -2.69
CA ASN A 11 12.27 -14.05 -2.57
C ASN A 11 11.97 -15.31 -1.75
N ILE A 12 12.95 -16.23 -1.66
CA ILE A 12 12.88 -17.46 -0.85
C ILE A 12 12.71 -17.16 0.65
N ILE A 13 13.17 -15.99 1.13
CA ILE A 13 13.01 -15.56 2.54
C ILE A 13 11.53 -15.52 2.94
N MET A 14 10.66 -15.11 2.00
CA MET A 14 9.24 -14.88 2.25
C MET A 14 8.34 -16.03 1.79
N GLY A 15 8.88 -17.03 1.07
CA GLY A 15 8.12 -18.22 0.70
C GLY A 15 6.97 -17.97 -0.25
N VAL A 16 7.28 -17.77 -1.53
CA VAL A 16 6.28 -17.69 -2.58
C VAL A 16 6.81 -18.46 -3.78
N ASN A 17 6.95 -19.78 -3.63
CA ASN A 17 7.20 -20.67 -4.76
C ASN A 17 5.89 -20.91 -5.49
N THR A 18 5.95 -20.76 -6.81
CA THR A 18 4.84 -20.80 -7.76
C THR A 18 5.18 -21.82 -8.83
N HIS A 19 5.32 -23.07 -8.43
CA HIS A 19 5.62 -24.17 -9.35
C HIS A 19 4.61 -25.30 -9.28
N ILE A 20 3.57 -25.16 -8.46
CA ILE A 20 2.52 -26.16 -8.31
C ILE A 20 1.23 -25.53 -8.82
N GLU A 21 0.78 -25.90 -10.01
CA GLU A 21 -0.57 -25.57 -10.46
C GLU A 21 -1.57 -26.58 -9.87
N ASN A 22 -2.72 -26.09 -9.40
CA ASN A 22 -3.83 -26.98 -9.06
C ASN A 22 -4.48 -27.54 -10.34
N GLU A 23 -5.38 -28.52 -10.19
CA GLU A 23 -6.13 -29.14 -11.30
C GLU A 23 -6.90 -28.14 -12.18
N ASN A 24 -7.10 -26.91 -11.71
CA ASN A 24 -7.76 -25.82 -12.42
C ASN A 24 -6.77 -24.83 -13.06
N GLY A 25 -5.48 -25.17 -13.14
CA GLY A 25 -4.43 -24.32 -13.72
C GLY A 25 -4.08 -23.07 -12.89
N ASN A 26 -4.37 -23.06 -11.59
CA ASN A 26 -4.03 -21.93 -10.72
C ASN A 26 -2.78 -22.23 -9.90
N ASN A 27 -1.84 -21.28 -9.85
CA ASN A 27 -0.67 -21.35 -8.98
C ASN A 27 -1.06 -21.53 -7.51
N ILE A 28 -0.59 -22.62 -6.90
CA ILE A 28 -0.57 -22.88 -5.48
C ILE A 28 0.66 -22.20 -4.91
N TYR A 29 0.42 -21.32 -3.95
CA TYR A 29 1.46 -20.63 -3.20
C TYR A 29 1.73 -21.40 -1.91
N THR A 30 3.01 -21.69 -1.65
CA THR A 30 3.49 -22.32 -0.42
C THR A 30 4.57 -21.47 0.24
N ASN A 31 4.52 -21.38 1.57
CA ASN A 31 5.58 -20.82 2.42
C ASN A 31 6.57 -21.89 2.90
N GLU A 32 6.37 -23.15 2.50
CA GLU A 32 7.23 -24.26 2.87
C GLU A 32 8.67 -24.01 2.39
N GLY A 33 9.62 -24.20 3.30
CA GLY A 33 11.03 -23.89 3.06
C GLY A 33 11.40 -22.40 3.18
N SER A 34 10.46 -21.51 3.47
CA SER A 34 10.79 -20.09 3.70
C SER A 34 11.34 -19.82 5.09
N ILE A 35 12.24 -18.85 5.24
CA ILE A 35 12.78 -18.48 6.55
C ILE A 35 11.66 -18.00 7.48
N LEU A 36 10.65 -17.30 6.95
CA LEU A 36 9.49 -16.88 7.75
C LEU A 36 8.72 -18.05 8.36
N ASP A 37 8.61 -19.17 7.65
CA ASP A 37 7.94 -20.37 8.16
C ASP A 37 8.80 -21.14 9.16
N ILE A 38 10.11 -21.19 8.91
CA ILE A 38 11.08 -21.93 9.73
C ILE A 38 11.34 -21.22 11.07
N VAL A 39 11.73 -19.94 11.03
CA VAL A 39 12.22 -19.23 12.21
C VAL A 39 11.10 -18.49 12.94
N LYS A 40 10.02 -18.11 12.24
CA LYS A 40 8.86 -17.38 12.78
C LYS A 40 9.23 -16.13 13.59
N ASP A 41 10.39 -15.53 13.34
CA ASP A 41 10.88 -14.31 14.00
C ASP A 41 10.81 -13.13 13.01
N ASP A 42 10.13 -12.07 13.43
CA ASP A 42 9.95 -10.86 12.62
C ASP A 42 11.27 -10.12 12.35
N LYS A 43 12.34 -10.41 13.12
CA LYS A 43 13.68 -9.81 12.95
C LYS A 43 14.40 -10.27 11.69
N VAL A 44 13.99 -11.39 11.10
CA VAL A 44 14.71 -12.01 9.97
C VAL A 44 14.94 -11.03 8.82
N ILE A 45 13.97 -10.18 8.48
CA ILE A 45 14.09 -9.27 7.34
C ILE A 45 15.21 -8.25 7.56
N LYS A 46 15.34 -7.71 8.78
CA LYS A 46 16.41 -6.78 9.11
C LYS A 46 17.76 -7.49 9.17
N VAL A 47 17.81 -8.69 9.75
CA VAL A 47 19.06 -9.47 9.79
C VAL A 47 19.55 -9.78 8.38
N VAL A 48 18.67 -10.25 7.49
CA VAL A 48 19.01 -10.51 6.08
C VAL A 48 19.47 -9.22 5.38
N TYR A 49 18.78 -8.11 5.60
CA TYR A 49 19.18 -6.80 5.05
C TYR A 49 20.60 -6.41 5.50
N GLU A 50 20.87 -6.43 6.81
CA GLU A 50 22.18 -6.04 7.37
C GLU A 50 23.31 -6.97 6.92
N LEU A 51 23.03 -8.29 6.83
CA LEU A 51 24.01 -9.24 6.31
C LEU A 51 24.34 -8.92 4.85
N ILE A 52 23.35 -8.71 3.99
CA ILE A 52 23.55 -8.40 2.56
C ILE A 52 24.27 -7.06 2.36
N VAL A 53 23.90 -6.01 3.11
CA VAL A 53 24.56 -4.70 3.02
C VAL A 53 26.00 -4.77 3.56
N GLY A 54 26.23 -5.57 4.60
CA GLY A 54 27.56 -5.79 5.20
C GLY A 54 28.45 -6.76 4.42
N THR A 55 27.90 -7.46 3.42
CA THR A 55 28.65 -8.42 2.60
C THR A 55 29.65 -7.69 1.68
N ASN A 56 30.90 -8.15 1.71
CA ASN A 56 31.94 -7.65 0.83
C ASN A 56 31.94 -8.35 -0.55
N PHE A 57 32.85 -7.93 -1.43
CA PHE A 57 32.96 -8.49 -2.79
C PHE A 57 33.33 -9.99 -2.86
N ARG A 58 33.71 -10.60 -1.74
CA ARG A 58 34.02 -12.04 -1.61
C ARG A 58 32.85 -12.85 -1.04
N GLY A 59 31.67 -12.25 -0.89
CA GLY A 59 30.50 -12.97 -0.33
C GLY A 59 30.51 -13.10 1.20
N LEU A 60 31.45 -12.44 1.88
CA LEU A 60 31.64 -12.52 3.32
C LEU A 60 31.13 -11.26 4.04
N CYS A 61 30.29 -11.46 5.05
CA CYS A 61 29.93 -10.44 6.03
C CYS A 61 30.78 -10.67 7.30
N VAL A 62 31.53 -9.64 7.72
CA VAL A 62 32.39 -9.71 8.91
C VAL A 62 31.81 -8.78 9.98
N ILE A 63 31.19 -9.36 11.01
CA ILE A 63 30.41 -8.61 12.00
C ILE A 63 30.42 -9.32 13.36
N SER A 64 30.27 -8.58 14.46
CA SER A 64 29.98 -9.18 15.77
C SER A 64 28.47 -9.31 15.99
N LEU A 65 28.04 -10.19 16.89
CA LEU A 65 26.61 -10.30 17.24
C LEU A 65 26.09 -8.99 17.86
N GLU A 66 26.90 -8.30 18.67
CA GLU A 66 26.52 -7.00 19.25
C GLU A 66 26.31 -5.93 18.17
N ASP A 67 27.20 -5.87 17.17
CA ASP A 67 27.06 -4.92 16.06
C ASP A 67 25.83 -5.23 15.20
N LEU A 68 25.56 -6.50 14.91
CA LEU A 68 24.36 -6.90 14.15
C LEU A 68 23.07 -6.49 14.87
N ILE A 69 23.01 -6.66 16.19
CA ILE A 69 21.87 -6.23 17.02
C ILE A 69 21.69 -4.72 16.93
N ILE A 70 22.78 -3.96 17.04
CA ILE A 70 22.77 -2.49 16.97
C ILE A 70 22.31 -2.03 15.58
N ASN A 71 22.87 -2.59 14.51
CA ASN A 71 22.53 -2.23 13.14
C ASN A 71 21.06 -2.53 12.81
N CYS A 72 20.50 -3.63 13.35
CA CYS A 72 19.08 -3.91 13.25
C CYS A 72 18.17 -2.93 14.06
N GLY A 73 18.75 -2.04 14.87
CA GLY A 73 18.06 -1.06 15.70
C GLY A 73 17.57 -1.61 17.05
N TYR A 74 18.24 -2.62 17.59
CA TYR A 74 17.88 -3.25 18.87
C TYR A 74 18.87 -2.89 19.98
N PRO A 75 18.41 -2.80 21.24
CA PRO A 75 19.31 -2.66 22.38
C PRO A 75 20.08 -3.96 22.63
N VAL A 76 21.37 -3.83 22.96
CA VAL A 76 22.23 -4.97 23.29
C VAL A 76 21.94 -5.45 24.72
N ASN A 77 21.00 -6.38 24.86
CA ASN A 77 20.62 -7.00 26.13
C ASN A 77 20.65 -8.54 26.03
N LYS A 78 20.49 -9.24 27.16
CA LYS A 78 20.56 -10.70 27.23
C LYS A 78 19.55 -11.39 26.30
N ASP A 79 18.32 -10.88 26.26
CA ASP A 79 17.25 -11.51 25.48
C ASP A 79 17.48 -11.36 23.98
N ASN A 80 17.90 -10.18 23.52
CA ASN A 80 18.24 -9.95 22.11
C ASN A 80 19.47 -10.75 21.70
N LYS A 81 20.49 -10.86 22.55
CA LYS A 81 21.65 -11.75 22.28
C LYS A 81 21.20 -13.18 22.03
N ILE A 82 20.38 -13.75 22.91
CA ILE A 82 19.84 -15.10 22.76
C ILE A 82 18.99 -15.22 21.49
N SER A 83 18.10 -14.26 21.24
CA SER A 83 17.20 -14.27 20.07
C SER A 83 17.96 -14.18 18.75
N PHE A 84 18.96 -13.31 18.63
CA PHE A 84 19.75 -13.17 17.41
C PHE A 84 20.68 -14.37 17.20
N THR A 85 21.30 -14.92 18.25
CA THR A 85 22.08 -16.17 18.14
C THR A 85 21.21 -17.31 17.60
N LYS A 86 20.01 -17.51 18.18
CA LYS A 86 19.07 -18.54 17.70
C LYS A 86 18.66 -18.34 16.24
N LEU A 87 18.42 -17.09 15.84
CA LEU A 87 18.08 -16.74 14.46
C LEU A 87 19.23 -17.06 13.49
N LEU A 88 20.47 -16.67 13.81
CA LEU A 88 21.63 -16.97 12.97
C LEU A 88 21.91 -18.47 12.87
N ILE A 89 21.82 -19.21 13.98
CA ILE A 89 21.96 -20.66 13.99
C ILE A 89 20.88 -21.30 13.11
N ALA A 90 19.61 -20.91 13.29
CA ALA A 90 18.52 -21.46 12.48
C ALA A 90 18.68 -21.12 10.99
N MET A 91 19.14 -19.91 10.64
CA MET A 91 19.45 -19.56 9.25
C MET A 91 20.59 -20.41 8.69
N SER A 92 21.59 -20.75 9.52
CA SER A 92 22.71 -21.59 9.11
C SER A 92 22.32 -23.07 8.96
N GLU A 93 21.55 -23.62 9.89
CA GLU A 93 21.02 -24.99 9.84
C GLU A 93 20.11 -25.25 8.63
N ASN A 94 19.49 -24.19 8.11
CA ASN A 94 18.64 -24.25 6.92
C ASN A 94 19.35 -23.71 5.66
N GLU A 95 20.68 -23.64 5.69
CA GLU A 95 21.53 -23.34 4.52
C GLU A 95 21.30 -21.97 3.87
N PHE A 96 20.74 -21.00 4.60
CA PHE A 96 20.62 -19.63 4.12
C PHE A 96 21.92 -18.84 4.26
N ILE A 97 22.74 -19.18 5.25
CA ILE A 97 24.07 -18.61 5.51
C ILE A 97 25.02 -19.70 6.00
N SER A 98 26.33 -19.47 5.93
CA SER A 98 27.33 -20.30 6.61
C SER A 98 28.01 -19.51 7.71
N LEU A 99 28.11 -20.09 8.91
CA LEU A 99 28.84 -19.50 10.03
C LEU A 99 30.20 -20.19 10.18
N ASP A 100 31.28 -19.42 10.33
CA ASP A 100 32.62 -19.95 10.62
C ASP A 100 32.69 -20.75 11.93
N LYS A 101 31.79 -20.46 12.88
CA LYS A 101 31.62 -21.19 14.14
C LYS A 101 30.17 -21.07 14.64
N ILE A 102 29.67 -22.15 15.24
CA ILE A 102 28.32 -22.22 15.83
C ILE A 102 28.33 -21.73 17.29
N ASP A 103 29.42 -22.01 18.02
CA ASP A 103 29.62 -21.54 19.38
C ASP A 103 30.40 -20.21 19.38
N PHE A 104 29.68 -19.10 19.48
CA PHE A 104 30.27 -17.76 19.54
C PHE A 104 29.73 -16.92 20.69
N LYS A 105 30.59 -16.07 21.24
CA LYS A 105 30.22 -15.05 22.22
C LYS A 105 29.77 -13.77 21.50
N PRO A 106 28.98 -12.90 22.16
CA PRO A 106 28.44 -11.72 21.52
C PRO A 106 29.47 -10.76 20.90
N LYS A 107 30.67 -10.68 21.48
CA LYS A 107 31.77 -9.82 21.03
C LYS A 107 32.72 -10.49 20.04
N ASP A 108 32.54 -11.77 19.79
CA ASP A 108 33.40 -12.48 18.86
C ASP A 108 33.10 -11.97 17.45
N ILE A 109 34.16 -11.74 16.67
CA ILE A 109 34.02 -11.47 15.24
C ILE A 109 33.58 -12.76 14.56
N LEU A 110 32.50 -12.67 13.79
CA LEU A 110 31.95 -13.75 12.97
C LEU A 110 32.29 -13.48 11.50
N HIS A 111 32.68 -14.53 10.79
CA HIS A 111 32.73 -14.52 9.34
C HIS A 111 31.54 -15.32 8.84
N ILE A 112 30.61 -14.61 8.21
CA ILE A 112 29.35 -15.17 7.73
C ILE A 112 29.40 -15.21 6.21
N GLU A 113 29.40 -16.40 5.62
CA GLU A 113 29.25 -16.54 4.17
C GLU A 113 27.79 -16.32 3.81
N THR A 114 27.55 -15.42 2.86
CA THR A 114 26.22 -14.98 2.43
C THR A 114 25.97 -15.34 0.96
N ASP A 115 26.81 -16.18 0.37
CA ASP A 115 26.70 -16.63 -1.01
C ASP A 115 25.33 -17.26 -1.28
N LYS A 116 24.78 -18.03 -0.34
CA LYS A 116 23.44 -18.62 -0.45
C LYS A 116 22.31 -17.58 -0.51
N LEU A 117 22.42 -16.48 0.24
CA LEU A 117 21.49 -15.35 0.08
C LEU A 117 21.65 -14.71 -1.30
N THR A 118 22.87 -14.59 -1.79
CA THR A 118 23.15 -13.96 -3.09
C THR A 118 22.70 -14.85 -4.26
N GLU A 119 22.96 -16.16 -4.19
CA GLU A 119 22.48 -17.20 -5.12
C GLU A 119 20.96 -17.27 -5.12
N GLY A 120 20.32 -17.18 -3.96
CA GLY A 120 18.86 -17.10 -3.85
C GLY A 120 18.25 -15.90 -4.59
N CYS A 121 19.03 -14.85 -4.90
CA CYS A 121 18.56 -13.76 -5.76
C CYS A 121 18.44 -14.17 -7.24
N ILE A 122 19.11 -15.24 -7.69
CA ILE A 122 19.05 -15.72 -9.08
C ILE A 122 17.61 -16.14 -9.43
N GLU A 123 16.94 -16.83 -8.50
CA GLU A 123 15.53 -17.24 -8.63
C GLU A 123 14.55 -16.06 -8.48
N GLY A 124 15.03 -14.96 -7.91
CA GLY A 124 14.30 -13.70 -7.83
C GLY A 124 14.53 -12.99 -6.50
N TYR A 125 14.46 -11.67 -6.53
CA TYR A 125 14.67 -10.83 -5.36
C TYR A 125 13.68 -9.67 -5.33
N THR A 126 13.52 -9.09 -4.14
CA THR A 126 12.82 -7.84 -3.91
C THR A 126 13.81 -6.84 -3.34
N VAL A 127 13.95 -5.69 -3.99
CA VAL A 127 14.80 -4.60 -3.49
C VAL A 127 14.16 -4.01 -2.23
N LEU A 128 14.95 -3.83 -1.18
CA LEU A 128 14.60 -3.09 0.02
C LEU A 128 15.58 -1.93 0.18
N GLU A 129 15.08 -0.70 0.10
CA GLU A 129 15.88 0.52 0.17
C GLU A 129 15.98 1.04 1.61
N GLU A 130 17.12 1.64 1.98
CA GLU A 130 17.33 2.21 3.32
C GLU A 130 16.25 3.25 3.69
N LYS A 131 15.81 4.07 2.73
CA LYS A 131 14.71 5.03 2.98
C LYS A 131 13.38 4.36 3.35
N GLU A 132 13.11 3.13 2.87
CA GLU A 132 11.90 2.38 3.21
C GLU A 132 11.96 1.93 4.67
N LEU A 133 13.15 1.48 5.10
CA LEU A 133 13.43 1.17 6.49
C LEU A 133 13.29 2.42 7.37
N ASP A 134 13.85 3.55 6.94
CA ASP A 134 13.77 4.82 7.65
C ASP A 134 12.34 5.30 7.86
N ILE A 135 11.47 5.21 6.85
CA ILE A 135 10.06 5.61 6.96
C ILE A 135 9.39 4.81 8.08
N ILE A 136 9.60 3.49 8.11
CA ILE A 136 9.03 2.61 9.15
C ILE A 136 9.66 2.90 10.52
N ASN A 137 10.99 3.02 10.59
CA ASN A 137 11.73 3.25 11.83
C ASN A 137 11.35 4.60 12.48
N LYS A 138 11.07 5.64 11.67
CA LYS A 138 10.63 6.96 12.13
C LYS A 138 9.19 6.95 12.68
N LYS A 139 8.31 6.13 12.11
CA LYS A 139 6.89 6.09 12.50
C LYS A 139 6.65 5.32 13.80
N PHE A 140 7.27 4.16 13.94
CA PHE A 140 7.03 3.27 15.07
C PHE A 140 8.19 3.37 16.05
N SER A 141 7.91 3.44 17.35
CA SER A 141 8.95 3.37 18.40
C SER A 141 9.19 1.92 18.85
N ASP A 142 8.16 1.09 18.80
CA ASP A 142 8.22 -0.32 19.16
C ASP A 142 8.84 -1.17 18.04
N ASN A 143 9.87 -1.93 18.38
CA ASN A 143 10.63 -2.75 17.42
C ASN A 143 9.82 -3.91 16.81
N ARG A 144 8.86 -4.47 17.56
CA ARG A 144 7.98 -5.52 17.05
C ARG A 144 7.02 -4.94 16.03
N GLU A 145 6.45 -3.76 16.29
CA GLU A 145 5.60 -3.06 15.32
C GLU A 145 6.38 -2.67 14.06
N ARG A 146 7.62 -2.16 14.21
CA ARG A 146 8.51 -1.88 13.06
C ARG A 146 8.68 -3.11 12.18
N ASN A 147 9.10 -4.23 12.77
CA ASN A 147 9.36 -5.44 12.01
C ASN A 147 8.09 -6.04 11.40
N THR A 148 6.96 -5.98 12.12
CA THR A 148 5.67 -6.44 11.60
C THR A 148 5.29 -5.68 10.33
N ASN A 149 5.42 -4.34 10.35
CA ASN A 149 5.13 -3.50 9.19
C ASN A 149 6.14 -3.74 8.06
N LEU A 150 7.43 -3.89 8.38
CA LEU A 150 8.46 -4.17 7.38
C LEU A 150 8.22 -5.51 6.67
N LYS A 151 7.91 -6.57 7.43
CA LYS A 151 7.55 -7.88 6.89
C LYS A 151 6.30 -7.80 6.01
N GLY A 152 5.26 -7.12 6.47
CA GLY A 152 4.03 -6.92 5.70
C GLY A 152 4.29 -6.15 4.41
N TYR A 153 5.08 -5.08 4.47
CA TYR A 153 5.46 -4.27 3.33
C TYR A 153 6.24 -5.09 2.30
N LEU A 154 7.31 -5.76 2.73
CA LEU A 154 8.17 -6.52 1.83
C LEU A 154 7.41 -7.66 1.15
N PHE A 155 6.49 -8.33 1.87
CA PHE A 155 5.61 -9.33 1.27
C PHE A 155 4.76 -8.74 0.15
N ILE A 156 4.11 -7.60 0.38
CA ILE A 156 3.26 -6.95 -0.62
C ILE A 156 4.11 -6.49 -1.81
N LYS A 157 5.28 -5.90 -1.56
CA LYS A 157 6.25 -5.48 -2.58
C LYS A 157 6.66 -6.64 -3.48
N GLN A 158 7.05 -7.76 -2.88
CA GLN A 158 7.39 -8.99 -3.61
C GLN A 158 6.23 -9.50 -4.48
N MET A 159 5.00 -9.39 -4.00
CA MET A 159 3.82 -9.88 -4.73
C MET A 159 3.38 -8.95 -5.86
N VAL A 160 3.62 -7.64 -5.71
CA VAL A 160 3.25 -6.60 -6.68
C VAL A 160 4.29 -6.46 -7.80
N HIS A 161 5.58 -6.52 -7.48
CA HIS A 161 6.63 -6.44 -8.49
C HIS A 161 6.68 -7.75 -9.30
N LYS A 162 6.56 -7.62 -10.63
CA LYS A 162 6.51 -8.76 -11.54
C LYS A 162 7.84 -9.53 -11.55
N ARG A 163 7.74 -10.86 -11.52
CA ARG A 163 8.85 -11.76 -11.78
C ARG A 163 9.01 -12.00 -13.28
N LYS A 164 10.25 -12.23 -13.74
CA LYS A 164 10.58 -12.53 -15.15
C LYS A 164 9.90 -13.80 -15.67
N ASP A 165 9.46 -14.69 -14.78
CA ASP A 165 8.83 -15.98 -15.08
C ASP A 165 7.30 -15.92 -15.22
N ASN A 166 6.67 -14.73 -15.15
CA ASN A 166 5.22 -14.52 -15.23
C ASN A 166 4.36 -15.27 -14.18
N THR A 167 4.98 -15.88 -13.17
CA THR A 167 4.27 -16.60 -12.09
C THR A 167 3.43 -15.67 -11.20
N ASN A 168 3.84 -14.39 -11.16
CA ASN A 168 3.09 -13.26 -10.64
C ASN A 168 2.65 -12.32 -11.77
N SER A 169 2.12 -12.88 -12.86
CA SER A 169 1.41 -12.07 -13.84
C SER A 169 0.35 -11.24 -13.11
N GLY A 170 0.43 -9.92 -13.29
CA GLY A 170 -0.63 -9.00 -12.85
C GLY A 170 -1.94 -9.34 -13.56
N LEU A 171 -2.97 -8.52 -13.34
CA LEU A 171 -4.26 -8.69 -14.00
C LEU A 171 -4.06 -8.69 -15.53
N THR A 172 -4.41 -9.79 -16.18
CA THR A 172 -4.19 -10.02 -17.61
C THR A 172 -5.18 -9.21 -18.43
N TYR A 173 -4.82 -7.95 -18.76
CA TYR A 173 -5.40 -7.23 -19.90
C TYR A 173 -4.58 -5.99 -20.29
N GLU A 174 -4.06 -5.96 -21.52
CA GLU A 174 -3.62 -4.81 -22.34
C GLU A 174 -2.60 -3.78 -21.79
N LEU A 175 -2.33 -3.72 -20.48
CA LEU A 175 -1.37 -2.78 -19.88
C LEU A 175 -0.62 -3.47 -18.74
N GLU A 176 0.70 -3.34 -18.73
CA GLU A 176 1.57 -3.91 -17.72
C GLU A 176 1.48 -3.16 -16.39
N THR A 177 0.40 -3.34 -15.63
CA THR A 177 0.31 -2.74 -14.29
C THR A 177 1.18 -3.48 -13.27
N GLN A 178 1.79 -2.74 -12.35
CA GLN A 178 2.43 -3.29 -11.17
C GLN A 178 1.42 -3.34 -10.02
N SER A 179 0.56 -4.35 -10.05
CA SER A 179 -0.51 -4.53 -9.07
C SER A 179 -0.74 -6.00 -8.75
N LYS A 180 -1.29 -6.27 -7.56
CA LYS A 180 -1.69 -7.62 -7.17
C LYS A 180 -3.01 -7.64 -6.43
N VAL A 181 -3.85 -8.62 -6.76
CA VAL A 181 -5.12 -8.87 -6.08
C VAL A 181 -4.95 -9.92 -4.99
N MET A 182 -5.15 -9.53 -3.73
CA MET A 182 -5.01 -10.41 -2.56
C MET A 182 -6.04 -10.04 -1.48
N ASP A 183 -6.40 -10.99 -0.62
CA ASP A 183 -7.16 -10.69 0.59
C ASP A 183 -6.24 -10.66 1.83
N TYR A 184 -6.76 -10.14 2.93
CA TYR A 184 -6.02 -10.08 4.20
C TYR A 184 -5.69 -11.46 4.77
N LYS A 185 -6.52 -12.48 4.52
CA LYS A 185 -6.27 -13.83 5.02
C LYS A 185 -5.06 -14.45 4.34
N TYR A 186 -4.91 -14.21 3.04
CA TYR A 186 -3.77 -14.62 2.25
C TYR A 186 -2.49 -14.00 2.82
N ILE A 187 -2.44 -12.67 2.97
CA ILE A 187 -1.24 -12.01 3.51
C ILE A 187 -0.93 -12.52 4.93
N ALA A 188 -1.94 -12.62 5.80
CA ALA A 188 -1.76 -13.12 7.17
C ALA A 188 -1.25 -14.57 7.22
N LYS A 189 -1.71 -15.43 6.30
CA LYS A 189 -1.25 -16.84 6.20
C LYS A 189 0.25 -16.92 5.93
N PHE A 190 0.75 -16.19 4.93
CA PHE A 190 2.16 -16.28 4.51
C PHE A 190 3.10 -15.46 5.39
N THR A 191 2.62 -14.40 6.03
CA THR A 191 3.45 -13.54 6.89
C THR A 191 3.35 -13.90 8.37
N GLY A 192 2.33 -14.62 8.81
CA GLY A 192 2.05 -14.87 10.24
C GLY A 192 1.62 -13.62 11.03
N ILE A 193 1.27 -12.52 10.36
CA ILE A 193 0.85 -11.26 11.01
C ILE A 193 -0.56 -11.41 11.57
N LYS A 194 -0.69 -11.31 12.91
CA LYS A 194 -1.98 -11.46 13.60
C LYS A 194 -2.97 -10.34 13.29
N ASP A 195 -2.53 -9.08 13.35
CA ASP A 195 -3.36 -7.91 13.05
C ASP A 195 -2.95 -7.29 11.70
N ILE A 196 -3.28 -8.02 10.63
CA ILE A 196 -3.00 -7.58 9.26
C ILE A 196 -3.75 -6.30 8.92
N THR A 197 -4.92 -6.06 9.52
CA THR A 197 -5.71 -4.84 9.25
C THR A 197 -4.97 -3.60 9.73
N LYS A 198 -4.41 -3.64 10.95
CA LYS A 198 -3.59 -2.55 11.48
C LYS A 198 -2.35 -2.33 10.62
N CYS A 199 -1.64 -3.41 10.27
CA CYS A 199 -0.45 -3.34 9.41
C CYS A 199 -0.75 -2.66 8.06
N ILE A 200 -1.79 -3.09 7.35
CA ILE A 200 -2.13 -2.52 6.04
C ILE A 200 -2.53 -1.03 6.14
N LYS A 201 -3.30 -0.65 7.16
CA LYS A 201 -3.66 0.76 7.40
C LYS A 201 -2.41 1.61 7.65
N SER A 202 -1.51 1.12 8.50
CA SER A 202 -0.25 1.77 8.80
C SER A 202 0.62 1.97 7.54
N LEU A 203 0.76 0.95 6.70
CA LEU A 203 1.53 1.07 5.46
C LEU A 203 0.89 2.03 4.45
N LYS A 204 -0.44 2.11 4.41
CA LYS A 204 -1.17 3.09 3.60
C LYS A 204 -1.01 4.52 4.13
N GLU A 205 -1.06 4.72 5.45
CA GLU A 205 -0.79 6.02 6.09
C GLU A 205 0.63 6.53 5.84
N LEU A 206 1.58 5.62 5.66
CA LEU A 206 2.97 5.93 5.31
C LEU A 206 3.19 6.11 3.81
N GLU A 207 2.14 6.00 3.00
CA GLU A 207 2.19 6.06 1.54
C GLU A 207 3.17 5.04 0.92
N MET A 208 3.47 3.96 1.63
CA MET A 208 4.34 2.89 1.12
C MET A 208 3.57 1.94 0.21
N ILE A 209 2.26 1.81 0.46
CA ILE A 209 1.32 1.06 -0.38
C ILE A 209 0.08 1.92 -0.60
N ASN A 210 -0.65 1.62 -1.67
CA ASN A 210 -2.06 1.97 -1.77
C ASN A 210 -2.86 0.72 -2.08
N TYR A 211 -4.11 0.72 -1.66
CA TYR A 211 -5.04 -0.33 -2.00
C TYR A 211 -6.46 0.20 -2.03
N ASP A 212 -7.28 -0.46 -2.84
CA ASP A 212 -8.71 -0.26 -2.90
C ASP A 212 -9.41 -1.61 -3.08
N ASN A 213 -10.70 -1.64 -2.79
CA ASN A 213 -11.52 -2.83 -2.92
C ASN A 213 -12.93 -2.48 -3.36
N PHE A 214 -13.70 -3.52 -3.67
CA PHE A 214 -15.05 -3.38 -4.15
C PHE A 214 -15.99 -4.31 -3.41
N ILE A 215 -17.28 -4.10 -3.64
CA ILE A 215 -18.29 -5.11 -3.39
C ILE A 215 -18.59 -5.75 -4.73
N GLU A 216 -18.74 -7.07 -4.74
CA GLU A 216 -19.18 -7.81 -5.92
C GLU A 216 -20.43 -8.64 -5.63
N TYR A 217 -21.21 -8.93 -6.66
CA TYR A 217 -22.37 -9.81 -6.59
C TYR A 217 -22.60 -10.50 -7.96
N PRO A 218 -23.19 -11.70 -7.99
CA PRO A 218 -23.51 -12.37 -9.26
C PRO A 218 -24.50 -11.55 -10.09
N ILE A 219 -24.34 -11.56 -11.43
CA ILE A 219 -25.30 -10.89 -12.33
C ILE A 219 -26.70 -11.44 -12.08
N GLY A 220 -27.67 -10.55 -11.90
CA GLY A 220 -29.07 -10.90 -11.56
C GLY A 220 -29.34 -11.11 -10.07
N GLU A 221 -28.32 -11.14 -9.22
CA GLU A 221 -28.48 -11.38 -7.77
C GLU A 221 -27.86 -10.27 -6.88
N PRO A 222 -28.33 -9.01 -6.99
CA PRO A 222 -27.79 -7.87 -6.24
C PRO A 222 -27.92 -7.97 -4.71
N GLN A 223 -28.70 -8.91 -4.22
CA GLN A 223 -28.83 -9.24 -2.80
C GLN A 223 -27.65 -10.06 -2.26
N LYS A 224 -26.93 -10.83 -3.10
CA LYS A 224 -25.80 -11.69 -2.69
C LYS A 224 -24.46 -10.94 -2.76
N LYS A 225 -24.39 -9.79 -2.11
CA LYS A 225 -23.18 -8.97 -2.05
C LYS A 225 -22.11 -9.61 -1.19
N MET A 226 -20.87 -9.54 -1.66
CA MET A 226 -19.68 -9.97 -0.94
C MET A 226 -18.55 -8.98 -1.13
N ASP A 227 -17.63 -8.94 -0.16
CA ASP A 227 -16.41 -8.15 -0.27
C ASP A 227 -15.51 -8.77 -1.34
N SER A 228 -15.05 -7.97 -2.29
CA SER A 228 -14.04 -8.41 -3.25
C SER A 228 -12.68 -8.50 -2.58
N LYS A 229 -11.73 -9.16 -3.25
CA LYS A 229 -10.31 -9.05 -2.87
C LYS A 229 -9.84 -7.60 -3.02
N ASN A 230 -8.81 -7.24 -2.25
CA ASN A 230 -8.19 -5.93 -2.34
C ASN A 230 -7.18 -5.95 -3.50
N ILE A 231 -7.04 -4.81 -4.16
CA ILE A 231 -6.00 -4.58 -5.17
C ILE A 231 -4.93 -3.72 -4.53
N TYR A 232 -3.70 -4.23 -4.48
CA TYR A 232 -2.54 -3.52 -3.93
C TYR A 232 -1.64 -3.02 -5.03
N VAL A 233 -1.09 -1.84 -4.78
CA VAL A 233 0.03 -1.23 -5.49
C VAL A 233 1.05 -0.78 -4.47
N VAL A 234 2.31 -0.71 -4.88
CA VAL A 234 3.41 -0.32 -4.01
C VAL A 234 4.02 0.95 -4.58
N ARG A 235 4.40 1.85 -3.67
CA ARG A 235 5.22 2.98 -4.04
C ARG A 235 6.62 2.45 -4.33
N ALA A 236 7.06 2.47 -5.59
CA ALA A 236 8.49 2.36 -5.83
C ALA A 236 9.13 3.61 -5.24
N LEU A 237 10.40 3.55 -4.83
CA LEU A 237 11.09 4.75 -4.38
C LEU A 237 12.35 5.02 -5.19
N GLU A 238 12.83 4.08 -6.01
CA GLU A 238 13.96 4.27 -6.92
C GLU A 238 13.76 5.52 -7.81
N ASP A 239 14.68 6.49 -7.65
CA ASP A 239 15.00 7.68 -8.45
C ASP A 239 13.92 8.63 -9.01
N ASN A 240 12.61 8.40 -8.82
CA ASN A 240 11.52 9.41 -8.87
C ASN A 240 10.14 8.72 -8.97
N TRP A 241 9.74 7.98 -7.95
CA TRP A 241 8.40 7.39 -7.94
C TRP A 241 7.45 8.10 -6.98
N ASP A 242 6.41 8.64 -7.60
CA ASP A 242 5.43 9.58 -7.07
C ASP A 242 4.18 8.84 -6.56
N VAL A 243 3.54 9.40 -5.54
CA VAL A 243 2.22 8.98 -5.07
C VAL A 243 1.21 9.06 -6.22
N GLU A 244 1.38 10.01 -7.15
CA GLU A 244 0.57 10.12 -8.37
C GLU A 244 0.60 8.85 -9.22
N LEU A 245 1.79 8.33 -9.55
CA LEU A 245 1.93 7.13 -10.38
C LEU A 245 1.36 5.88 -9.68
N MET A 246 1.57 5.74 -8.37
CA MET A 246 0.93 4.68 -7.58
C MET A 246 -0.61 4.74 -7.68
N ASN A 247 -1.19 5.95 -7.68
CA ASN A 247 -2.63 6.11 -7.83
C ASN A 247 -3.12 5.80 -9.25
N GLU A 248 -2.33 6.13 -10.27
CA GLU A 248 -2.61 5.77 -11.66
C GLU A 248 -2.58 4.26 -11.87
N GLU A 249 -1.55 3.57 -11.38
CA GLU A 249 -1.44 2.11 -11.37
C GLU A 249 -2.65 1.45 -10.71
N LEU A 250 -3.05 1.96 -9.54
CA LEU A 250 -4.23 1.47 -8.84
C LEU A 250 -5.48 1.65 -9.71
N LYS A 251 -5.67 2.82 -10.33
CA LYS A 251 -6.82 3.10 -11.20
C LYS A 251 -6.88 2.14 -12.38
N ILE A 252 -5.75 1.84 -13.03
CA ILE A 252 -5.69 0.91 -14.16
C ILE A 252 -5.97 -0.52 -13.68
N ALA A 253 -5.34 -0.96 -12.59
CA ALA A 253 -5.55 -2.28 -12.01
C ALA A 253 -7.02 -2.51 -11.57
N LEU A 254 -7.65 -1.50 -10.98
CA LEU A 254 -9.07 -1.52 -10.63
C LEU A 254 -9.96 -1.69 -11.86
N LYS A 255 -9.63 -1.05 -12.99
CA LYS A 255 -10.36 -1.22 -14.26
C LYS A 255 -10.19 -2.63 -14.80
N GLN A 256 -8.97 -3.17 -14.80
CA GLN A 256 -8.67 -4.53 -15.24
C GLN A 256 -9.44 -5.57 -14.42
N TYR A 257 -9.41 -5.44 -13.09
CA TYR A 257 -10.10 -6.36 -12.20
C TYR A 257 -11.62 -6.33 -12.39
N LYS A 258 -12.22 -5.14 -12.53
CA LYS A 258 -13.66 -5.01 -12.83
C LYS A 258 -14.04 -5.77 -14.09
N ASN A 259 -13.25 -5.66 -15.15
CA ASN A 259 -13.50 -6.36 -16.41
C ASN A 259 -13.36 -7.88 -16.24
N GLU A 260 -12.33 -8.35 -15.56
CA GLU A 260 -12.13 -9.79 -15.31
C GLU A 260 -13.29 -10.40 -14.51
N ARG A 261 -13.76 -9.70 -13.45
CA ARG A 261 -14.90 -10.14 -12.65
C ARG A 261 -16.21 -10.11 -13.46
N LYS A 262 -16.40 -9.11 -14.31
CA LYS A 262 -17.54 -9.05 -15.23
C LYS A 262 -17.59 -10.24 -16.18
N ASN A 263 -16.46 -10.63 -16.75
CA ASN A 263 -16.35 -11.81 -17.62
C ASN A 263 -16.65 -13.12 -16.87
N LYS A 264 -16.42 -13.15 -15.54
CA LYS A 264 -16.75 -14.28 -14.66
C LYS A 264 -18.19 -14.25 -14.13
N GLY A 265 -19.06 -13.37 -14.66
CA GLY A 265 -20.47 -13.31 -14.28
C GLY A 265 -20.77 -12.49 -13.02
N PHE A 266 -19.86 -11.61 -12.61
CA PHE A 266 -20.04 -10.74 -11.44
C PHE A 266 -20.25 -9.27 -11.84
N VAL A 267 -21.03 -8.54 -11.06
CA VAL A 267 -21.08 -7.08 -11.11
C VAL A 267 -20.21 -6.54 -9.98
N VAL A 268 -19.24 -5.69 -10.33
CA VAL A 268 -18.38 -5.01 -9.37
C VAL A 268 -18.89 -3.60 -9.14
N ALA A 269 -19.24 -3.30 -7.88
CA ALA A 269 -19.68 -1.99 -7.45
C ALA A 269 -18.63 -1.36 -6.51
N THR A 270 -18.31 -0.09 -6.72
CA THR A 270 -17.66 0.71 -5.67
C THR A 270 -18.53 0.73 -4.43
N GLU A 271 -17.91 0.83 -3.25
CA GLU A 271 -18.62 0.90 -1.97
C GLU A 271 -19.91 1.70 -2.12
N TYR A 272 -21.02 1.10 -1.72
CA TYR A 272 -22.29 1.82 -1.66
C TYR A 272 -22.02 3.16 -0.97
N LYS A 273 -22.49 4.27 -1.56
CA LYS A 273 -22.66 5.56 -0.83
C LYS A 273 -23.41 5.38 0.51
N ASN A 274 -24.01 4.21 0.74
CA ASN A 274 -24.76 3.81 1.91
C ASN A 274 -24.25 2.55 2.66
N ASN A 275 -22.99 2.11 2.49
CA ASN A 275 -22.44 0.99 3.27
C ASN A 275 -21.94 1.48 4.65
N ASN A 276 -22.83 1.56 5.63
CA ASN A 276 -22.43 1.85 6.99
C ASN A 276 -22.21 0.53 7.75
N LYS A 277 -20.94 0.18 8.00
CA LYS A 277 -20.54 -1.04 8.74
C LYS A 277 -21.24 -1.19 10.09
N LYS A 278 -21.50 -0.08 10.79
CA LYS A 278 -22.23 -0.06 12.07
C LYS A 278 -23.70 -0.49 11.87
N ILE A 279 -24.37 0.08 10.87
CA ILE A 279 -25.76 -0.24 10.51
C ILE A 279 -25.87 -1.69 10.05
N ASN A 280 -24.93 -2.17 9.24
CA ASN A 280 -24.93 -3.54 8.73
C ASN A 280 -24.62 -4.57 9.82
N GLY A 281 -23.70 -4.25 10.75
CA GLY A 281 -23.47 -5.06 11.95
C GLY A 281 -24.71 -5.16 12.82
N LEU A 282 -25.43 -4.04 13.03
CA LEU A 282 -26.69 -4.03 13.78
C LEU A 282 -27.77 -4.90 13.12
N LYS A 283 -27.91 -4.83 11.78
CA LYS A 283 -28.85 -5.69 11.03
C LYS A 283 -28.54 -7.17 11.20
N GLY A 284 -27.26 -7.56 11.12
CA GLY A 284 -26.83 -8.93 11.35
C GLY A 284 -27.13 -9.41 12.77
N GLN A 285 -26.94 -8.55 13.77
CA GLN A 285 -27.23 -8.85 15.17
C GLN A 285 -28.75 -9.03 15.42
N ILE A 286 -29.59 -8.18 14.83
CA ILE A 286 -31.06 -8.31 14.87
C ILE A 286 -31.51 -9.62 14.23
N GLN A 287 -31.00 -9.94 13.04
CA GLN A 287 -31.32 -11.18 12.34
C GLN A 287 -30.98 -12.41 13.20
N LYS A 288 -29.80 -12.41 13.83
CA LYS A 288 -29.37 -13.49 14.73
C LYS A 288 -30.29 -13.64 15.94
N GLN A 289 -30.68 -12.53 16.58
CA GLN A 289 -31.59 -12.55 17.72
C GLN A 289 -33.02 -12.96 17.35
N LYS A 290 -33.52 -12.56 16.17
CA LYS A 290 -34.80 -13.05 15.65
C LYS A 290 -34.80 -14.55 15.40
N ASN A 291 -33.72 -15.08 14.83
CA ASN A 291 -33.55 -16.53 14.64
C ASN A 291 -33.47 -17.30 15.97
N GLU A 292 -33.02 -16.63 17.04
CA GLU A 292 -32.99 -17.17 18.41
C GLU A 292 -34.28 -16.87 19.21
N ASN A 293 -35.33 -16.36 18.57
CA ASN A 293 -36.61 -15.96 19.20
C ASN A 293 -36.45 -14.97 20.38
N LYS A 294 -35.46 -14.08 20.30
CA LYS A 294 -35.20 -13.03 21.30
C LYS A 294 -35.80 -11.70 20.87
N ASP A 295 -36.19 -10.89 21.86
CA ASP A 295 -36.66 -9.52 21.64
C ASP A 295 -35.56 -8.65 21.02
N THR A 296 -35.92 -7.93 19.96
CA THR A 296 -35.00 -7.07 19.18
C THR A 296 -35.40 -5.60 19.18
N THR A 297 -36.45 -5.21 19.92
CA THR A 297 -37.06 -3.87 19.86
C THR A 297 -36.04 -2.74 20.06
N ILE A 298 -35.15 -2.87 21.06
CA ILE A 298 -34.11 -1.87 21.36
C ILE A 298 -33.07 -1.75 20.23
N LEU A 299 -32.72 -2.86 19.60
CA LEU A 299 -31.76 -2.86 18.48
C LEU A 299 -32.41 -2.28 17.22
N GLU A 300 -33.69 -2.53 16.99
CA GLU A 300 -34.44 -1.95 15.87
C GLU A 300 -34.61 -0.44 15.99
N GLU A 301 -34.84 0.08 17.20
CA GLU A 301 -34.85 1.52 17.47
C GLU A 301 -33.48 2.16 17.24
N LYS A 302 -32.41 1.53 17.74
CA LYS A 302 -31.04 1.97 17.46
C LYS A 302 -30.72 1.97 15.96
N LEU A 303 -31.20 0.97 15.23
CA LEU A 303 -31.03 0.88 13.77
C LEU A 303 -31.75 2.03 13.06
N LYS A 304 -32.96 2.39 13.47
CA LYS A 304 -33.70 3.54 12.92
C LYS A 304 -32.95 4.84 13.16
N ASN A 305 -32.47 5.07 14.39
CA ASN A 305 -31.74 6.29 14.74
C ASN A 305 -30.43 6.43 13.97
N ASP A 306 -29.62 5.36 13.92
CA ASP A 306 -28.36 5.34 13.16
C ASP A 306 -28.59 5.49 11.65
N SER A 307 -29.70 4.96 11.11
CA SER A 307 -30.06 5.08 9.69
C SER A 307 -30.53 6.49 9.31
N ASN A 308 -31.25 7.18 10.20
CA ASN A 308 -31.71 8.55 9.97
C ASN A 308 -30.53 9.53 10.01
N ALA A 309 -29.66 9.43 11.02
CA ALA A 309 -28.45 10.26 11.11
C ALA A 309 -27.52 10.09 9.89
N PHE A 310 -27.48 8.89 9.30
CA PHE A 310 -26.70 8.62 8.09
C PHE A 310 -27.30 9.25 6.82
N LYS A 311 -28.63 9.30 6.69
CA LYS A 311 -29.34 9.97 5.57
C LYS A 311 -29.12 11.49 5.59
N ASP A 312 -29.09 12.11 6.76
CA ASP A 312 -28.91 13.56 6.87
C ASP A 312 -27.49 14.00 6.45
N ASN A 313 -26.47 13.22 6.80
CA ASN A 313 -25.07 13.50 6.42
C ASN A 313 -24.79 13.30 4.92
N THR A 314 -25.41 12.30 4.29
CA THR A 314 -25.26 12.06 2.84
C THR A 314 -25.95 13.14 2.00
N THR A 315 -27.02 13.75 2.51
CA THR A 315 -27.75 14.84 1.84
C THR A 315 -26.95 16.15 1.87
N LYS A 316 -26.32 16.49 3.01
CA LYS A 316 -25.42 17.66 3.12
C LYS A 316 -24.20 17.58 2.18
N HIS A 317 -23.57 16.40 2.05
CA HIS A 317 -22.40 16.25 1.17
C HIS A 317 -22.74 16.27 -0.33
N LYS A 318 -23.96 15.90 -0.75
CA LYS A 318 -24.40 16.01 -2.16
C LYS A 318 -24.57 17.46 -2.62
N GLY A 319 -25.02 18.36 -1.73
CA GLY A 319 -25.13 19.78 -2.04
C GLY A 319 -23.78 20.43 -2.34
N ILE A 320 -22.75 20.06 -1.56
CA ILE A 320 -21.38 20.60 -1.69
C ILE A 320 -20.66 20.04 -2.94
N ARG A 321 -20.88 18.77 -3.30
CA ARG A 321 -20.25 18.18 -4.50
C ARG A 321 -20.81 18.71 -5.81
N LYS A 322 -22.11 19.01 -5.89
CA LYS A 322 -22.72 19.60 -7.10
C LYS A 322 -22.20 21.01 -7.40
N SER A 323 -21.86 21.80 -6.38
CA SER A 323 -21.24 23.12 -6.55
C SER A 323 -19.74 23.06 -6.85
N CYS A 324 -19.05 21.93 -6.60
CA CYS A 324 -17.64 21.75 -6.94
C CYS A 324 -17.44 21.17 -8.34
N SER A 325 -18.31 20.24 -8.80
CA SER A 325 -18.13 19.58 -10.10
C SER A 325 -18.31 20.51 -11.29
N CYS A 326 -19.16 21.55 -11.17
CA CYS A 326 -19.30 22.57 -12.21
C CYS A 326 -18.06 23.47 -12.31
N MET A 327 -17.34 23.73 -11.19
CA MET A 327 -16.10 24.51 -11.23
C MET A 327 -14.88 23.70 -11.73
N GLU A 328 -14.89 22.38 -11.57
CA GLU A 328 -13.83 21.51 -12.09
C GLU A 328 -13.93 21.34 -13.62
N GLU A 329 -15.13 21.22 -14.18
CA GLU A 329 -15.32 21.15 -15.63
C GLU A 329 -14.87 22.43 -16.34
N ASP A 330 -15.23 23.61 -15.81
CA ASP A 330 -14.80 24.90 -16.38
C ASP A 330 -13.27 25.10 -16.29
N TYR A 331 -12.63 24.65 -15.19
CA TYR A 331 -11.18 24.71 -15.03
C TYR A 331 -10.44 23.74 -15.97
N PHE A 332 -10.95 22.52 -16.17
CA PHE A 332 -10.35 21.56 -17.09
C PHE A 332 -10.57 21.95 -18.57
N GLU A 333 -11.70 22.58 -18.90
CA GLU A 333 -11.96 23.15 -20.22
C GLU A 333 -10.98 24.32 -20.49
N PHE A 334 -10.77 25.20 -19.50
CA PHE A 334 -9.76 26.27 -19.56
C PHE A 334 -8.34 25.72 -19.75
N CYS A 335 -7.90 24.74 -18.95
CA CYS A 335 -6.59 24.12 -19.10
C CYS A 335 -6.42 23.40 -20.46
N ARG A 336 -7.49 22.84 -21.04
CA ARG A 336 -7.47 22.27 -22.39
C ARG A 336 -7.33 23.33 -23.48
N GLN A 337 -7.97 24.49 -23.32
CA GLN A 337 -7.83 25.59 -24.26
C GLN A 337 -6.43 26.21 -24.20
N VAL A 338 -5.84 26.32 -23.00
CA VAL A 338 -4.45 26.77 -22.81
C VAL A 338 -3.46 25.81 -23.45
N LYS A 339 -3.58 24.48 -23.22
CA LYS A 339 -2.72 23.48 -23.87
C LYS A 339 -2.85 23.40 -25.39
N LYS A 340 -3.98 23.80 -25.97
CA LYS A 340 -4.14 23.90 -27.43
C LYS A 340 -3.50 25.15 -28.02
N LYS A 341 -3.19 26.16 -27.20
CA LYS A 341 -2.49 27.38 -27.63
C LYS A 341 -0.96 27.29 -27.48
N ASP A 342 -0.43 26.28 -26.78
CA ASP A 342 1.03 26.08 -26.63
C ASP A 342 1.79 25.76 -27.94
N ASP A 343 1.10 25.58 -29.07
CA ASP A 343 1.72 25.48 -30.40
C ASP A 343 1.86 26.83 -31.15
N LYS A 344 1.46 27.97 -30.56
CA LYS A 344 1.74 29.31 -31.11
C LYS A 344 1.95 30.34 -30.00
N ALA A 345 3.18 30.85 -29.94
CA ALA A 345 3.68 32.08 -29.29
C ALA A 345 2.75 32.70 -28.23
N ILE A 346 3.16 32.57 -26.97
CA ILE A 346 2.52 33.21 -25.81
C ILE A 346 2.64 34.73 -25.95
N ASP A 347 1.50 35.40 -26.05
CA ASP A 347 1.33 36.84 -26.16
C ASP A 347 1.34 37.50 -24.76
N ASP A 348 1.94 38.68 -24.64
CA ASP A 348 2.25 39.37 -23.36
C ASP A 348 1.00 39.69 -22.52
N SER A 349 -0.19 39.65 -23.12
CA SER A 349 -1.48 39.84 -22.45
C SER A 349 -1.86 38.73 -21.45
N ILE A 350 -1.38 37.50 -21.64
CA ILE A 350 -1.66 36.35 -20.75
C ILE A 350 -0.82 36.45 -19.46
N GLN A 351 0.40 36.99 -19.55
CA GLN A 351 1.28 37.16 -18.40
C GLN A 351 0.74 38.22 -17.43
N GLU A 352 0.04 39.24 -17.93
CA GLU A 352 -0.64 40.25 -17.12
C GLU A 352 -1.88 39.68 -16.39
N ALA A 353 -2.63 38.77 -17.04
CA ALA A 353 -3.76 38.08 -16.41
C ALA A 353 -3.32 37.14 -15.27
N ILE A 354 -2.19 36.44 -15.42
CA ILE A 354 -1.60 35.60 -14.35
C ILE A 354 -1.13 36.46 -13.17
N ASN A 355 -0.56 37.64 -13.43
CA ASN A 355 -0.06 38.56 -12.40
C ASN A 355 -1.17 39.24 -11.59
N ASN A 356 -2.39 39.35 -12.14
CA ASN A 356 -3.55 39.93 -11.46
C ASN A 356 -4.25 38.97 -10.49
N VAL A 357 -3.92 37.66 -10.50
CA VAL A 357 -4.36 36.70 -9.48
C VAL A 357 -3.53 36.86 -8.20
N LYS A 358 -3.75 37.97 -7.48
CA LYS A 358 -3.13 38.22 -6.17
C LYS A 358 -3.69 37.27 -5.11
N VAL A 359 -2.88 36.27 -4.75
CA VAL A 359 -3.09 35.41 -3.57
C VAL A 359 -2.99 36.26 -2.28
N VAL A 360 -4.12 36.61 -1.68
CA VAL A 360 -4.15 37.31 -0.39
C VAL A 360 -3.81 36.32 0.74
N LYS A 361 -2.56 36.38 1.25
CA LYS A 361 -2.15 35.71 2.49
C LYS A 361 -2.79 36.41 3.69
N VAL A 362 -3.80 35.80 4.32
CA VAL A 362 -4.32 36.26 5.62
C VAL A 362 -3.67 35.48 6.78
N LYS A 363 -3.00 36.21 7.68
CA LYS A 363 -2.52 35.74 9.00
C LYS A 363 -3.59 35.97 10.08
N LYS A 364 -4.07 34.93 10.79
CA LYS A 364 -3.94 34.75 12.28
C LYS A 364 -4.91 33.72 12.91
N LYS A 365 -4.30 32.92 13.80
CA LYS A 365 -4.66 32.37 15.14
C LYS A 365 -6.06 31.81 15.46
N LYS A 366 -5.99 30.54 15.93
CA LYS A 366 -6.85 29.79 16.87
C LYS A 366 -8.28 29.47 16.40
N ASP A 367 -8.41 28.51 15.49
CA ASP A 367 -8.91 27.16 15.78
C ASP A 367 -9.02 26.37 14.48
N LYS A 368 -8.75 25.07 14.56
CA LYS A 368 -8.49 24.19 13.42
C LYS A 368 -9.74 23.96 12.56
N LYS A 369 -9.76 24.56 11.36
CA LYS A 369 -10.42 24.03 10.13
C LYS A 369 -9.95 24.84 8.92
N TYR A 370 -9.27 24.19 7.97
CA TYR A 370 -8.99 24.78 6.66
C TYR A 370 -10.23 24.58 5.79
N VAL A 371 -10.80 25.68 5.28
CA VAL A 371 -11.76 25.68 4.19
C VAL A 371 -11.12 26.47 3.05
N TYR A 372 -10.82 25.79 1.94
CA TYR A 372 -10.45 26.47 0.71
C TYR A 372 -11.73 27.03 0.10
N GLN A 373 -11.85 28.37 0.06
CA GLN A 373 -12.87 29.06 -0.72
C GLN A 373 -12.13 29.88 -1.79
N SER A 374 -12.27 29.47 -3.05
CA SER A 374 -12.04 30.35 -4.18
C SER A 374 -13.18 31.38 -4.20
N ARG A 375 -12.84 32.67 -4.09
CA ARG A 375 -13.72 33.77 -4.51
C ARG A 375 -13.05 34.37 -5.74
N ILE A 376 -13.66 34.16 -6.90
CA ILE A 376 -13.45 35.06 -8.05
C ILE A 376 -14.40 36.24 -7.80
N ILE A 377 -13.87 37.46 -7.95
CA ILE A 377 -14.64 38.70 -7.87
C ILE A 377 -15.35 38.86 -9.21
N ASP A 378 -16.68 38.90 -9.17
CA ASP A 378 -17.55 39.19 -10.33
C ASP A 378 -17.35 40.65 -10.75
N GLU A 379 -16.38 40.96 -11.61
CA GLU A 379 -16.24 42.28 -12.23
C GLU A 379 -15.83 42.18 -13.71
N TYR A 380 -16.56 41.39 -14.49
CA TYR A 380 -16.69 41.66 -15.94
C TYR A 380 -18.10 41.31 -16.38
N THR A 381 -18.78 42.28 -17.00
CA THR A 381 -20.09 42.04 -17.60
C THR A 381 -19.93 41.32 -18.93
N ASP A 382 -20.92 40.51 -19.33
CA ASP A 382 -20.91 39.73 -20.58
C ASP A 382 -20.63 40.57 -21.85
N ALA A 383 -20.81 41.89 -21.78
CA ALA A 383 -20.46 42.82 -22.84
C ALA A 383 -18.93 43.00 -23.00
N GLU A 384 -18.18 43.05 -21.89
CA GLU A 384 -16.73 43.27 -21.88
C GLU A 384 -15.96 42.00 -22.32
N LEU A 385 -16.53 40.83 -22.05
CA LEU A 385 -16.00 39.52 -22.49
C LEU A 385 -16.16 39.31 -24.00
N ASN A 386 -17.20 39.87 -24.62
CA ASN A 386 -17.41 39.76 -26.06
C ASN A 386 -16.50 40.69 -26.88
N ASP A 387 -16.15 41.87 -26.35
CA ASP A 387 -15.17 42.75 -27.01
C ASP A 387 -13.76 42.13 -27.02
N LEU A 388 -13.34 41.47 -25.93
CA LEU A 388 -12.05 40.76 -25.84
C LEU A 388 -11.94 39.56 -26.79
N LEU A 389 -13.06 38.94 -27.17
CA LEU A 389 -13.10 37.80 -28.09
C LEU A 389 -13.26 38.21 -29.57
N SER A 390 -13.42 39.50 -29.85
CA SER A 390 -13.69 40.02 -31.21
C SER A 390 -12.48 40.64 -31.91
N ILE A 391 -11.29 40.62 -31.30
CA ILE A 391 -10.04 41.06 -31.93
C ILE A 391 -9.22 39.82 -32.30
N ASN A 392 -9.02 39.63 -33.61
CA ASN A 392 -8.45 38.46 -34.31
C ASN A 392 -7.21 37.81 -33.68
#